data_AF-A0AAU4R3J4-F1
#
_entry.id   AF-A0AAU4R3J4-F1
#
_cell.length_a   1.000
_cell.length_b   1.000
_cell.length_c   1.000
_cell.angle_alpha   90.00
_cell.angle_beta   90.00
_cell.angle_gamma   90.00
#
_symmetry.space_group_name_H-M   'P 1'
#
loop_
_entity.id
_entity.type
_entity.pdbx_description
1 polymer ?
#
loop_
_entity_poly.entity_id
_entity_poly.type
_entity_poly.pdbx_seq_one_letter_code
_entity_poly.pdbx_strand_id
1 'polypeptide(L)'
;MLWLSQLIGKGLPQRQECGDRLCDDRMLLDSGRDCPRCEDRQANSRAQRHAVAAAVDVTMPYASEAERRMAIDQQLHESVTVRAWAREHEWERVRARRAAAAKARAEAAAVQPADVVPAAPVAAVVLPVSRPAAIVSAPARETATVDEEGAGPQGADS
;
A
#
# COMPACT_ATOMS: atom_id res chain seq x y z
N MET A 1 -35.69 -27.24 7.66
CA MET A 1 -35.07 -25.95 7.29
C MET A 1 -34.29 -25.40 8.48
N LEU A 2 -33.08 -25.90 8.77
CA LEU A 2 -32.23 -25.37 9.87
C LEU A 2 -30.79 -25.92 9.79
N TRP A 3 -30.15 -25.85 8.61
CA TRP A 3 -28.75 -26.29 8.45
C TRP A 3 -27.92 -25.40 7.51
N LEU A 4 -28.28 -24.13 7.33
CA LEU A 4 -27.50 -23.17 6.52
C LEU A 4 -26.81 -22.07 7.33
N SER A 5 -26.90 -22.11 8.66
CA SER A 5 -26.39 -21.02 9.51
C SER A 5 -25.00 -21.24 10.11
N GLN A 6 -24.32 -22.37 9.85
CA GLN A 6 -22.99 -22.66 10.43
C GLN A 6 -21.78 -22.30 9.54
N LEU A 7 -21.99 -21.55 8.45
CA LEU A 7 -20.89 -21.04 7.61
C LEU A 7 -20.77 -19.51 7.64
N ILE A 8 -21.48 -18.82 8.53
CA ILE A 8 -21.30 -17.39 8.76
C ILE A 8 -20.32 -17.26 9.93
N GLY A 9 -19.02 -17.21 9.63
CA GLY A 9 -17.96 -17.09 10.65
C GLY A 9 -16.71 -17.92 10.38
N LYS A 10 -16.74 -18.82 9.38
CA LYS A 10 -15.51 -19.38 8.81
C LYS A 10 -15.30 -18.69 7.49
N GLY A 11 -14.45 -17.65 7.51
CA GLY A 11 -13.96 -16.99 6.31
C GLY A 11 -13.55 -18.05 5.30
N LEU A 12 -14.38 -18.22 4.27
CA LEU A 12 -14.00 -18.98 3.09
C LEU A 12 -12.65 -18.42 2.65
N PRO A 13 -11.70 -19.24 2.17
CA PRO A 13 -10.49 -18.72 1.56
C PRO A 13 -10.90 -17.96 0.30
N GLN A 14 -11.33 -16.71 0.46
CA GLN A 14 -11.37 -15.73 -0.59
C GLN A 14 -9.93 -15.68 -1.08
N ARG A 15 -9.74 -15.88 -2.39
CA ARG A 15 -8.46 -15.55 -3.01
C ARG A 15 -8.23 -14.09 -2.68
N GLN A 16 -7.33 -13.83 -1.73
CA GLN A 16 -7.06 -12.50 -1.23
C GLN A 16 -6.42 -11.71 -2.38
N GLU A 17 -7.28 -11.10 -3.20
CA GLU A 17 -6.87 -10.24 -4.28
C GLU A 17 -6.14 -9.02 -3.70
N CYS A 18 -6.59 -8.56 -2.53
CA CYS A 18 -5.89 -7.57 -1.72
C CYS A 18 -4.94 -8.26 -0.74
N GLY A 19 -3.68 -7.86 -0.73
CA GLY A 19 -2.69 -8.37 0.23
C GLY A 19 -2.75 -7.71 1.62
N ASP A 20 -3.74 -6.86 1.87
CA ASP A 20 -3.94 -6.20 3.15
C ASP A 20 -4.74 -7.10 4.10
N ARG A 21 -4.22 -7.30 5.31
CA ARG A 21 -4.83 -8.16 6.32
C ARG A 21 -6.09 -7.57 6.93
N LEU A 22 -6.26 -6.25 6.86
CA LEU A 22 -7.45 -5.56 7.37
C LEU A 22 -8.54 -5.43 6.30
N CYS A 23 -8.25 -5.79 5.04
CA CYS A 23 -9.22 -5.72 3.96
C CYS A 23 -10.06 -7.00 3.92
N ASP A 24 -11.37 -6.84 3.94
CA ASP A 24 -12.36 -7.88 3.62
C ASP A 24 -13.28 -7.35 2.52
N ASP A 25 -13.29 -8.00 1.36
CA ASP A 25 -14.13 -7.65 0.21
C ASP A 25 -14.23 -6.14 -0.09
N ARG A 26 -13.07 -5.47 -0.17
CA ARG A 26 -12.91 -4.03 -0.45
C ARG A 26 -13.25 -3.08 0.70
N MET A 27 -13.60 -3.59 1.88
CA MET A 27 -13.85 -2.81 3.08
C MET A 27 -12.75 -3.06 4.11
N LEU A 28 -12.32 -2.01 4.81
CA LEU A 28 -11.41 -2.15 5.94
C LEU A 28 -12.20 -2.55 7.19
N LEU A 29 -11.80 -3.66 7.82
CA LEU A 29 -12.47 -4.21 9.00
C LEU A 29 -12.39 -3.30 10.24
N ASP A 30 -11.36 -2.46 10.33
CA ASP A 30 -11.13 -1.58 11.48
C ASP A 30 -12.00 -0.31 11.47
N SER A 31 -12.31 0.19 10.27
CA SER A 31 -12.93 1.50 10.07
C SER A 31 -14.22 1.45 9.26
N GLY A 32 -14.53 0.32 8.62
CA GLY A 32 -15.68 0.17 7.75
C GLY A 32 -15.65 1.10 6.54
N ARG A 33 -14.46 1.58 6.14
CA ARG A 33 -14.27 2.42 4.95
C ARG A 33 -13.80 1.57 3.76
N ASP A 34 -13.93 2.11 2.56
CA ASP A 34 -13.34 1.50 1.37
C ASP A 34 -11.82 1.32 1.53
N CYS A 35 -11.32 0.17 1.07
CA CYS A 35 -9.91 -0.16 1.09
C CYS A 35 -9.21 0.56 -0.08
N PRO A 36 -8.26 1.47 0.18
CA PRO A 36 -7.63 2.27 -0.88
C PRO A 36 -6.89 1.39 -1.91
N ARG A 37 -6.31 0.25 -1.47
CA ARG A 37 -5.66 -0.69 -2.40
C ARG A 37 -6.64 -1.37 -3.35
N CYS A 38 -7.85 -1.65 -2.88
CA CYS A 38 -8.91 -2.21 -3.71
C CYS A 38 -9.47 -1.16 -4.68
N GLU A 39 -9.63 0.09 -4.23
CA GLU A 39 -10.02 1.21 -5.07
C GLU A 39 -9.00 1.45 -6.20
N ASP A 40 -7.71 1.53 -5.87
CA ASP A 40 -6.62 1.69 -6.84
C ASP A 40 -6.64 0.56 -7.89
N ARG A 41 -6.82 -0.69 -7.44
CA ARG A 41 -6.92 -1.83 -8.34
C ARG A 41 -8.14 -1.74 -9.24
N GLN A 42 -9.27 -1.30 -8.71
CA GLN A 42 -10.50 -1.13 -9.48
C GLN A 42 -10.37 0.02 -10.49
N ALA A 43 -9.77 1.14 -10.10
CA ALA A 43 -9.44 2.26 -10.98
C ALA A 43 -8.52 1.82 -12.12
N ASN A 44 -7.45 1.10 -11.81
CA ASN A 44 -6.54 0.53 -12.82
C ASN A 44 -7.27 -0.45 -13.76
N SER A 45 -8.15 -1.30 -13.23
CA SER A 45 -8.94 -2.23 -14.03
C SER A 45 -9.95 -1.52 -14.95
N ARG A 46 -10.50 -0.37 -14.51
CA ARG A 46 -11.33 0.49 -15.37
C ARG A 46 -10.48 1.15 -16.46
N ALA A 47 -9.36 1.77 -16.08
CA ALA A 47 -8.44 2.42 -17.01
C ALA A 47 -7.96 1.46 -18.10
N GLN A 48 -7.59 0.22 -17.73
CA GLN A 48 -7.20 -0.80 -18.69
C GLN A 48 -8.33 -1.13 -19.68
N ARG A 49 -9.56 -1.34 -19.19
CA ARG A 49 -10.71 -1.63 -20.06
C ARG A 49 -10.97 -0.50 -21.04
N HIS A 50 -10.89 0.76 -20.58
CA HIS A 50 -11.03 1.92 -21.45
C HIS A 50 -9.90 2.01 -22.48
N ALA A 51 -8.66 1.76 -22.09
CA ALA A 51 -7.53 1.76 -23.01
C ALA A 51 -7.66 0.69 -24.10
N VAL A 52 -8.09 -0.53 -23.73
CA VAL A 52 -8.33 -1.60 -24.71
C VAL A 52 -9.49 -1.25 -25.63
N ALA A 53 -10.60 -0.76 -25.10
CA ALA A 53 -11.74 -0.34 -25.92
C ALA A 53 -11.34 0.74 -26.94
N ALA A 54 -10.64 1.79 -26.50
CA ALA A 54 -10.16 2.85 -27.38
C ALA A 54 -9.19 2.31 -28.45
N ALA A 55 -8.29 1.39 -28.09
CA ALA A 55 -7.38 0.77 -29.05
C ALA A 55 -8.11 -0.07 -30.10
N VAL A 56 -9.15 -0.82 -29.70
CA VAL A 56 -9.98 -1.60 -30.63
C VAL A 56 -10.76 -0.67 -31.56
N ASP A 57 -11.36 0.41 -31.04
CA ASP A 57 -12.08 1.38 -31.87
C ASP A 57 -11.16 2.01 -32.95
N VAL A 58 -9.92 2.33 -32.60
CA VAL A 58 -8.91 2.86 -33.55
C VAL A 58 -8.48 1.80 -34.57
N THR A 59 -8.32 0.55 -34.15
CA THR A 59 -7.80 -0.54 -35.00
C THR A 59 -8.89 -1.14 -35.90
N MET A 60 -10.17 -1.04 -35.50
CA MET A 60 -11.31 -1.65 -36.16
C MET A 60 -12.43 -0.62 -36.47
N PRO A 61 -12.13 0.45 -37.25
CA PRO A 61 -13.08 1.55 -37.45
C PRO A 61 -14.34 1.15 -38.24
N TYR A 62 -14.27 0.07 -39.03
CA TYR A 62 -15.38 -0.42 -39.86
C TYR A 62 -16.08 -1.65 -39.30
N ALA A 63 -15.65 -2.16 -38.15
CA ALA A 63 -16.29 -3.30 -37.52
C ALA A 63 -17.67 -2.93 -36.97
N SER A 64 -18.55 -3.91 -36.84
CA SER A 64 -19.77 -3.77 -36.06
C SER A 64 -19.45 -3.66 -34.56
N GLU A 65 -20.42 -3.18 -33.79
CA GLU A 65 -20.29 -3.11 -32.33
C GLU A 65 -20.06 -4.49 -31.69
N ALA A 66 -20.74 -5.53 -32.21
CA ALA A 66 -20.59 -6.89 -31.72
C ALA A 66 -19.16 -7.43 -31.95
N GLU A 67 -18.60 -7.19 -33.13
CA GLU A 67 -17.22 -7.57 -33.45
C GLU A 67 -16.21 -6.82 -32.58
N ARG A 68 -16.39 -5.51 -32.37
CA ARG A 68 -15.52 -4.74 -31.46
C ARG A 68 -15.61 -5.26 -30.03
N ARG A 69 -16.81 -5.58 -29.54
CA ARG A 69 -16.99 -6.15 -28.20
C ARG A 69 -16.27 -7.48 -28.04
N MET A 70 -16.40 -8.39 -29.01
CA MET A 70 -15.67 -9.65 -29.00
C MET A 70 -14.14 -9.44 -29.00
N ALA A 71 -13.64 -8.49 -29.80
CA ALA A 71 -12.22 -8.16 -29.84
C ALA A 71 -11.72 -7.59 -28.50
N ILE A 72 -12.50 -6.72 -27.85
CA ILE A 72 -12.18 -6.18 -26.52
C ILE A 72 -12.10 -7.30 -25.49
N ASP A 73 -13.09 -8.19 -25.46
CA ASP A 73 -13.15 -9.30 -24.50
C ASP A 73 -11.96 -10.26 -24.69
N GLN A 74 -11.64 -10.59 -25.96
CA GLN A 74 -10.48 -11.41 -26.32
C GLN A 74 -9.17 -10.77 -25.84
N GLN A 75 -8.94 -9.49 -26.16
CA GLN A 75 -7.71 -8.80 -25.77
C GLN A 75 -7.59 -8.63 -24.25
N LEU A 76 -8.68 -8.35 -23.54
CA LEU A 76 -8.68 -8.31 -22.09
C LEU A 76 -8.33 -9.66 -21.49
N HIS A 77 -8.93 -10.74 -22.01
CA HIS A 77 -8.63 -12.10 -21.57
C HIS A 77 -7.15 -12.44 -21.73
N GLU A 78 -6.60 -12.22 -22.92
CA GLU A 78 -5.18 -12.44 -23.21
C GLU A 78 -4.28 -11.64 -22.26
N SER A 79 -4.60 -10.35 -22.04
CA SER A 79 -3.81 -9.49 -21.14
C SER A 79 -3.80 -9.97 -19.69
N VAL A 80 -4.93 -10.52 -19.21
CA VAL A 80 -5.03 -11.08 -17.85
C VAL A 80 -4.24 -12.38 -17.75
N THR A 81 -4.36 -13.25 -18.75
CA THR A 81 -3.65 -14.53 -18.82
C THR A 81 -2.13 -14.33 -18.84
N VAL A 82 -1.63 -13.43 -19.69
CA VAL A 82 -0.19 -13.11 -19.76
C VAL A 82 0.32 -12.57 -18.43
N ARG A 83 -0.42 -11.65 -17.78
CA ARG A 83 -0.04 -11.11 -16.47
C ARG A 83 -0.06 -12.17 -15.38
N ALA A 84 -0.97 -13.12 -15.44
CA ALA A 84 -1.03 -14.22 -14.48
C ALA A 84 0.22 -15.11 -14.58
N TRP A 85 0.62 -15.48 -15.79
CA TRP A 85 1.84 -16.27 -16.02
C TRP A 85 3.11 -15.52 -15.62
N ALA A 86 3.22 -14.24 -15.98
CA ALA A 86 4.36 -13.42 -15.58
C ALA A 86 4.51 -13.36 -14.05
N ARG A 87 3.39 -13.22 -13.34
CA ARG A 87 3.36 -13.20 -11.87
C ARG A 87 3.79 -14.54 -11.27
N GLU A 88 3.32 -15.67 -11.81
CA GLU A 88 3.72 -16.99 -11.29
C GLU A 88 5.22 -17.23 -11.47
N HIS A 89 5.76 -16.88 -12.65
CA HIS A 89 7.18 -16.99 -12.93
C HIS A 89 8.02 -16.08 -12.02
N GLU A 90 7.54 -14.87 -11.72
CA GLU A 90 8.19 -14.00 -10.74
C GLU A 90 8.21 -14.64 -9.33
N TRP A 91 7.09 -15.23 -8.89
CA TRP A 91 7.02 -15.91 -7.60
C TRP A 91 7.93 -17.13 -7.52
N GLU A 92 8.07 -17.89 -8.60
CA GLU A 92 9.05 -18.97 -8.68
C GLU A 92 10.47 -18.47 -8.48
N ARG A 93 10.86 -17.38 -9.18
CA ARG A 93 12.18 -16.76 -9.00
C ARG A 93 12.40 -16.24 -7.57
N VAL A 94 11.38 -15.62 -6.96
CA VAL A 94 11.46 -15.15 -5.58
C VAL A 94 11.64 -16.32 -4.61
N ARG A 95 10.90 -17.42 -4.79
CA ARG A 95 11.05 -18.65 -3.99
C ARG A 95 12.44 -19.24 -4.14
N ALA A 96 12.96 -19.36 -5.36
CA ALA A 96 14.30 -19.86 -5.62
C ALA A 96 15.38 -19.02 -4.92
N ARG A 97 15.29 -17.69 -5.01
CA ARG A 97 16.21 -16.77 -4.32
C ARG A 97 16.15 -16.92 -2.80
N ARG A 98 14.94 -17.05 -2.24
CA ARG A 98 14.75 -17.26 -0.80
C ARG A 98 15.34 -18.59 -0.33
N ALA A 99 15.13 -19.66 -1.10
CA ALA A 99 15.69 -20.97 -0.81
C ALA A 99 17.22 -20.95 -0.86
N ALA A 100 17.81 -20.32 -1.88
CA ALA A 100 19.26 -20.16 -2.01
C ALA A 100 19.84 -19.36 -0.84
N ALA A 101 19.22 -18.24 -0.46
CA ALA A 101 19.64 -17.44 0.68
C ALA A 101 19.53 -18.19 2.01
N ALA A 102 18.47 -19.00 2.20
CA ALA A 102 18.32 -19.84 3.38
C ALA A 102 19.42 -20.92 3.45
N LYS A 103 19.73 -21.56 2.32
CA LYS A 103 20.82 -22.54 2.22
C LYS A 103 22.17 -21.92 2.56
N ALA A 104 22.49 -20.77 1.98
CA ALA A 104 23.73 -20.05 2.25
C ALA A 104 23.87 -19.66 3.73
N ARG A 105 22.77 -19.23 4.38
CA ARG A 105 22.76 -18.95 5.82
C ARG A 105 22.99 -20.20 6.67
N ALA A 106 22.41 -21.33 6.29
CA ALA A 106 22.62 -22.60 6.99
C ALA A 106 24.06 -23.11 6.84
N GLU A 107 24.62 -23.04 5.63
CA GLU A 107 26.02 -23.39 5.36
C GLU A 107 26.98 -22.49 6.15
N ALA A 108 26.73 -21.17 6.18
CA ALA A 108 27.53 -20.25 6.99
C ALA A 108 27.44 -20.57 8.50
N ALA A 109 26.24 -20.84 9.01
CA ALA A 109 26.06 -21.21 10.42
C ALA A 109 26.77 -22.53 10.80
N ALA A 110 26.89 -23.47 9.86
CA ALA A 110 27.60 -24.73 10.08
C ALA A 110 29.13 -24.59 10.07
N VAL A 111 29.67 -23.53 9.43
CA VAL A 111 31.11 -23.24 9.37
C VAL A 111 31.57 -22.40 10.56
N GLN A 112 30.67 -21.69 11.25
CA GLN A 112 31.02 -20.94 12.46
C GLN A 112 31.43 -21.92 13.58
N PRO A 113 32.70 -21.91 14.05
CA PRO A 113 33.08 -22.71 15.21
C PRO A 113 32.29 -22.22 16.45
N ALA A 114 31.86 -23.16 17.29
CA ALA A 114 31.11 -22.91 18.53
C ALA A 114 31.88 -22.09 19.61
N ASP A 115 33.05 -21.55 19.27
CA ASP A 115 33.98 -20.88 20.18
C ASP A 115 34.03 -19.36 19.96
N VAL A 116 32.89 -18.77 19.59
CA VAL A 116 32.67 -17.36 19.90
C VAL A 116 32.17 -17.31 21.33
N VAL A 117 33.11 -17.31 22.29
CA VAL A 117 32.85 -16.78 23.63
C VAL A 117 32.15 -15.44 23.42
N PRO A 118 30.93 -15.22 23.92
CA PRO A 118 30.31 -13.91 23.83
C PRO A 118 31.28 -12.95 24.50
N ALA A 119 31.87 -12.05 23.71
CA ALA A 119 32.65 -10.95 24.26
C ALA A 119 31.75 -10.31 25.31
N ALA A 120 32.17 -10.38 26.57
CA ALA A 120 31.45 -9.77 27.67
C ALA A 120 31.08 -8.34 27.24
N PRO A 121 29.83 -7.88 27.45
CA PRO A 121 29.42 -6.56 27.02
C PRO A 121 30.43 -5.57 27.57
N VAL A 122 31.22 -4.95 26.68
CA VAL A 122 32.11 -3.86 27.06
C VAL A 122 31.21 -2.80 27.64
N ALA A 123 31.42 -2.49 28.93
CA ALA A 123 30.62 -1.52 29.64
C ALA A 123 30.52 -0.25 28.77
N ALA A 124 29.30 0.19 28.51
CA ALA A 124 29.06 1.41 27.77
C ALA A 124 29.88 2.53 28.43
N VAL A 125 30.84 3.09 27.70
CA VAL A 125 31.53 4.29 28.12
C VAL A 125 30.46 5.38 28.17
N VAL A 126 30.03 5.72 29.38
CA VAL A 126 29.15 6.85 29.61
C VAL A 126 29.95 8.11 29.28
N LEU A 127 29.68 8.67 28.10
CA LEU A 127 30.13 10.01 27.78
C LEU A 127 29.41 10.97 28.74
N PRO A 128 30.11 11.90 29.40
CA PRO A 128 29.46 12.87 30.26
C PRO A 128 28.46 13.69 29.43
N VAL A 129 27.20 13.66 29.85
CA VAL A 129 26.17 14.53 29.30
C VAL A 129 26.63 15.97 29.53
N SER A 130 26.84 16.71 28.44
CA SER A 130 26.95 18.16 28.48
C SER A 130 25.70 18.71 29.17
N ARG A 131 25.91 19.32 30.33
CA ARG A 131 24.87 19.97 31.13
C ARG A 131 24.14 20.98 30.23
N PRO A 132 22.81 20.95 30.10
CA PRO A 132 22.12 21.98 29.33
C PRO A 132 22.37 23.33 30.02
N ALA A 133 22.84 24.30 29.25
CA ALA A 133 22.96 25.67 29.72
C ALA A 133 21.57 26.14 30.18
N ALA A 134 21.51 26.71 31.38
CA ALA A 134 20.29 27.28 31.93
C ALA A 134 19.75 28.33 30.94
N ILE A 135 18.50 28.14 30.50
CA ILE A 135 17.75 29.17 29.78
C ILE A 135 17.49 30.28 30.79
N VAL A 136 18.19 31.40 30.63
CA VAL A 136 17.87 32.63 31.35
C VAL A 136 16.57 33.17 30.74
N SER A 137 15.49 33.14 31.51
CA SER A 137 14.23 33.79 31.12
C SER A 137 14.44 35.30 30.98
N ALA A 138 14.18 35.84 29.79
CA ALA A 138 14.06 37.27 29.57
C ALA A 138 12.75 37.78 30.20
N PRO A 139 12.73 38.94 30.90
CA PRO A 139 11.51 39.44 31.50
C PRO A 139 10.52 39.94 30.45
N ALA A 140 9.24 39.71 30.76
CA ALA A 140 8.07 40.08 29.98
C ALA A 140 8.07 41.57 29.61
N ARG A 141 7.78 41.87 28.34
CA ARG A 141 7.39 43.22 27.92
C ARG A 141 5.87 43.32 27.94
N GLU A 142 5.39 44.26 28.77
CA GLU A 142 4.02 44.75 28.84
C GLU A 142 3.44 45.03 27.46
N THR A 143 2.27 44.45 27.17
CA THR A 143 1.42 44.84 26.05
C THR A 143 0.59 46.04 26.49
N ALA A 144 0.92 47.22 25.95
CA ALA A 144 0.07 48.40 26.07
C ALA A 144 -1.24 48.16 25.31
N THR A 145 -2.34 48.35 26.02
CA THR A 145 -3.72 48.40 25.54
C THR A 145 -3.96 49.65 24.72
N VAL A 146 -4.52 49.52 23.52
CA VAL A 146 -5.37 50.56 22.92
C VAL A 146 -6.60 49.86 22.36
N ASP A 147 -7.73 50.19 22.96
CA ASP A 147 -9.08 49.76 22.64
C ASP A 147 -9.67 50.60 21.49
N GLU A 148 -10.64 49.97 20.80
CA GLU A 148 -11.81 50.61 20.15
C GLU A 148 -11.54 51.50 18.92
N GLU A 149 -12.40 51.65 17.92
CA GLU A 149 -13.73 51.16 17.54
C GLU A 149 -13.95 51.79 16.13
N GLY A 150 -14.69 51.15 15.22
CA GLY A 150 -15.02 51.83 13.97
C GLY A 150 -15.61 50.97 12.87
N ALA A 151 -16.94 51.02 12.77
CA ALA A 151 -17.80 50.31 11.84
C ALA A 151 -17.61 50.65 10.35
N GLY A 152 -18.02 49.71 9.48
CA GLY A 152 -18.82 50.04 8.29
C GLY A 152 -18.25 49.66 6.91
N PRO A 153 -18.97 48.89 6.07
CA PRO A 153 -18.52 48.42 4.75
C PRO A 153 -19.10 49.26 3.58
N GLN A 154 -18.31 49.52 2.54
CA GLN A 154 -18.72 49.94 1.18
C GLN A 154 -17.58 49.50 0.22
N GLY A 155 -17.76 48.89 -0.94
CA GLY A 155 -18.77 49.10 -1.97
C GLY A 155 -18.15 49.87 -3.15
N ALA A 156 -18.03 49.17 -4.29
CA ALA A 156 -17.98 49.65 -5.68
C ALA A 156 -16.67 50.12 -6.37
N ASP A 157 -16.56 49.63 -7.61
CA ASP A 157 -15.97 50.15 -8.85
C ASP A 157 -14.45 50.33 -9.03
N SER A 158 -13.86 49.52 -9.91
CA SER A 158 -13.78 49.79 -11.37
C SER A 158 -13.30 48.57 -12.16
#